data_AF-A0A562R799-F1
#
_entry.id   AF-A0A562R799-F1
#
_cell.length_a   1.000
_cell.length_b   1.000
_cell.length_c   1.000
_cell.angle_alpha   90.00
_cell.angle_beta   90.00
_cell.angle_gamma   90.00
#
_symmetry.space_group_name_H-M   'P 1'
#
loop_
_entity.id
_entity.type
_entity.pdbx_description
1 polymer ?
#
loop_
_entity_poly.entity_id
_entity_poly.type
_entity_poly.pdbx_seq_one_letter_code
_entity_poly.pdbx_strand_id
1 'polypeptide(L)'
;MADLMQPVSRVIGEHRDRILKAIDGSPGAARAGQWTTAALQNDQAMETIIRCCYELLPGLVRLAVKEPAFRTFMLNNRERILAQLVPPGPRAA
;
A
#
# COMPACT_ATOMS: atom_id res chain seq x y z
N MET A 1 -14.61 -12.65 10.70
CA MET A 1 -13.82 -12.36 9.48
C MET A 1 -12.41 -12.03 9.94
N ALA A 2 -11.38 -12.62 9.33
CA ALA A 2 -10.01 -12.31 9.73
C ALA A 2 -9.71 -10.85 9.39
N ASP A 3 -9.38 -10.03 10.40
CA ASP A 3 -9.05 -8.62 10.22
C ASP A 3 -7.68 -8.48 9.56
N LEU A 4 -7.67 -8.53 8.23
CA LEU A 4 -6.47 -8.33 7.41
C LEU A 4 -5.94 -6.90 7.49
N MET A 5 -6.78 -5.96 7.90
CA MET A 5 -6.37 -4.57 8.09
C MET A 5 -5.26 -4.44 9.13
N GLN A 6 -5.29 -5.22 10.22
CA GLN A 6 -4.30 -5.09 11.29
C GLN A 6 -2.88 -5.50 10.84
N PRO A 7 -2.64 -6.69 10.24
CA PRO A 7 -1.33 -7.04 9.71
C PRO A 7 -0.92 -6.17 8.52
N VAL A 8 -1.87 -5.75 7.67
CA VAL A 8 -1.57 -4.84 6.55
C VAL A 8 -1.13 -3.47 7.02
N SER A 9 -1.83 -2.88 7.99
CA SER A 9 -1.47 -1.57 8.57
C SER A 9 -0.11 -1.64 9.27
N ARG A 10 0.20 -2.76 9.94
CA ARG A 10 1.51 -3.00 10.55
C ARG A 10 2.63 -3.07 9.50
N VAL A 11 2.44 -3.87 8.45
CA VAL A 11 3.42 -4.01 7.34
C VAL A 11 3.63 -2.68 6.63
N ILE A 12 2.55 -1.96 6.35
CA ILE A 12 2.63 -0.61 5.76
C ILE A 12 3.38 0.34 6.67
N GLY A 13 3.13 0.32 7.98
CA GLY A 13 3.84 1.17 8.95
C GLY A 13 5.34 0.83 9.05
N GLU A 14 5.68 -0.45 9.18
CA GLU A 14 7.06 -0.93 9.36
C GLU A 14 7.89 -0.82 8.07
N HIS A 15 7.26 -0.94 6.90
CA HIS A 15 7.94 -0.97 5.60
C HIS A 15 7.54 0.17 4.66
N ARG A 16 6.94 1.23 5.20
CA ARG A 16 6.43 2.37 4.45
C ARG A 16 7.44 2.93 3.46
N ASP A 17 8.64 3.26 3.92
CA ASP A 17 9.71 3.83 3.10
C ASP A 17 10.12 2.91 1.96
N ARG A 18 10.09 1.59 2.20
CA ARG A 18 10.41 0.60 1.17
C ARG A 18 9.30 0.54 0.11
N ILE A 19 8.04 0.60 0.54
CA ILE A 19 6.88 0.63 -0.37
C ILE A 19 6.92 1.93 -1.18
N LEU A 20 7.11 3.09 -0.54
CA LEU A 20 7.20 4.39 -1.22
C LEU A 20 8.37 4.46 -2.20
N LYS A 21 9.55 3.93 -1.84
CA LYS A 21 10.70 3.82 -2.77
C LYS A 21 10.42 2.89 -3.94
N ALA A 22 9.71 1.78 -3.72
CA ALA A 22 9.33 0.87 -4.79
C ALA A 22 8.34 1.53 -5.76
N ILE A 23 7.46 2.39 -5.26
CA ILE A 23 6.58 3.20 -6.11
C ILE A 23 7.41 4.26 -6.84
N ASP A 24 8.29 5.01 -6.19
CA ASP A 24 9.13 6.06 -6.82
C ASP A 24 10.00 5.54 -7.97
N GLY A 25 10.43 4.28 -7.88
CA GLY A 25 11.18 3.59 -8.93
C GLY A 25 10.35 3.07 -10.10
N SER A 26 9.01 3.08 -9.99
CA SER A 26 8.10 2.60 -11.05
C SER A 26 7.78 3.72 -12.06
N PRO A 27 7.90 3.46 -13.38
CA PRO A 27 7.57 4.43 -14.41
C PRO A 27 6.07 4.78 -14.34
N GLY A 28 5.76 6.01 -13.93
CA GLY A 28 4.39 6.50 -13.73
C GLY A 28 4.06 6.94 -12.30
N ALA A 29 4.94 6.68 -11.34
CA ALA A 29 4.80 7.18 -9.98
C ALA A 29 5.20 8.65 -9.83
N ALA A 30 4.47 9.38 -9.00
CA ALA A 30 4.82 10.74 -8.62
C ALA A 30 6.21 10.77 -7.97
N ARG A 31 7.11 11.62 -8.48
CA ARG A 31 8.45 11.84 -7.93
C ARG A 31 8.38 12.06 -6.42
N ALA A 32 9.27 11.39 -5.68
CA ALA A 32 9.46 11.58 -4.23
C ALA A 32 9.36 13.06 -3.82
N GLY A 33 8.25 13.39 -3.16
CA GLY A 33 7.96 14.75 -2.68
C GLY A 33 6.49 15.15 -2.76
N GLN A 34 5.71 14.57 -3.69
CA GLN A 34 4.27 14.86 -3.84
C GLN A 34 3.46 13.57 -3.99
N TRP A 35 3.54 12.70 -2.98
CA TRP A 35 2.62 11.58 -2.87
C TRP A 35 1.22 12.13 -2.52
N THR A 36 0.35 12.27 -3.52
CA THR A 36 -1.07 12.55 -3.28
C THR A 36 -1.85 11.25 -3.35
N THR A 37 -2.94 11.15 -2.60
CA THR A 37 -3.84 9.98 -2.67
C THR A 37 -4.31 9.74 -4.11
N ALA A 38 -4.57 10.79 -4.88
CA ALA A 38 -4.93 10.70 -6.30
C ALA A 38 -3.82 10.09 -7.17
N ALA A 39 -2.55 10.44 -6.96
CA ALA A 39 -1.44 9.88 -7.72
C ALA A 39 -1.24 8.38 -7.47
N LEU A 40 -1.54 7.92 -6.25
CA LEU A 40 -1.42 6.52 -5.86
C LEU A 40 -2.67 5.68 -6.16
N GLN A 41 -3.80 6.31 -6.49
CA GLN A 41 -5.02 5.62 -6.89
C GLN A 41 -4.93 4.97 -8.28
N ASN A 42 -3.88 5.27 -9.06
CA ASN A 42 -3.63 4.63 -10.34
C ASN A 42 -3.47 3.11 -10.18
N ASP A 43 -4.04 2.33 -11.11
CA ASP A 43 -4.02 0.87 -11.06
C ASP A 43 -2.59 0.32 -11.00
N GLN A 44 -1.65 0.92 -11.74
CA GLN A 44 -0.24 0.52 -11.76
C GLN A 44 0.47 0.76 -10.41
N ALA A 45 0.14 1.86 -9.73
CA ALA A 45 0.67 2.16 -8.39
C ALA A 45 0.09 1.18 -7.36
N MET A 46 -1.22 0.93 -7.43
CA MET A 46 -1.88 -0.05 -6.56
C MET A 46 -1.35 -1.47 -6.79
N GLU A 47 -1.10 -1.89 -8.02
CA GLU A 47 -0.49 -3.20 -8.31
C GLU A 47 0.90 -3.33 -7.67
N THR A 48 1.72 -2.28 -7.74
CA THR A 48 3.04 -2.23 -7.09
C THR A 48 2.91 -2.33 -5.57
N ILE A 49 1.99 -1.56 -4.98
CA ILE A 49 1.71 -1.60 -3.54
C ILE A 49 1.25 -2.99 -3.11
N ILE A 50 0.32 -3.59 -3.84
CA ILE A 50 -0.23 -4.91 -3.53
C ILE A 50 0.86 -5.96 -3.55
N ARG A 51 1.70 -5.95 -4.59
CA ARG A 51 2.82 -6.89 -4.72
C ARG A 51 3.83 -6.70 -3.60
N CYS A 52 4.27 -5.47 -3.33
CA CYS A 52 5.18 -5.19 -2.21
C CYS A 52 4.58 -5.60 -0.86
N CYS A 53 3.33 -5.25 -0.59
CA CYS A 53 2.65 -5.62 0.66
C CYS A 53 2.56 -7.14 0.79
N TYR A 54 2.15 -7.85 -0.27
CA TYR A 54 2.05 -9.30 -0.27
C TYR A 54 3.42 -9.96 -0.05
N GLU A 55 4.49 -9.44 -0.67
CA GLU A 55 5.88 -9.86 -0.47
C GLU A 55 6.42 -9.59 0.95
N LEU A 56 5.82 -8.64 1.68
CA LEU A 56 6.17 -8.28 3.05
C LEU A 56 5.22 -8.88 4.10
N LEU A 57 4.12 -9.52 3.69
CA LEU A 57 3.19 -10.16 4.62
C LEU A 57 3.86 -11.33 5.37
N PRO A 58 3.52 -11.52 6.66
CA PRO A 58 3.92 -12.72 7.40
C PRO A 58 3.42 -13.99 6.69
N GLY A 59 4.23 -15.04 6.68
CA GLY A 59 3.88 -16.32 6.03
C GLY A 59 2.54 -16.90 6.49
N LEU A 60 2.16 -16.68 7.75
CA LEU A 60 0.85 -17.06 8.30
C LEU A 60 -0.32 -16.35 7.59
N VAL A 61 -0.17 -15.07 7.23
CA VAL A 61 -1.20 -14.32 6.50
C VAL A 61 -1.29 -14.80 5.05
N ARG A 62 -0.17 -15.14 4.41
CA ARG A 62 -0.17 -15.75 3.08
C ARG A 62 -0.83 -17.13 3.05
N LEU A 63 -0.70 -17.90 4.12
CA LEU A 63 -1.39 -19.19 4.26
C LEU A 63 -2.90 -19.00 4.47
N ALA A 64 -3.29 -17.96 5.21
CA ALA A 64 -4.69 -17.66 5.48
C ALA A 64 -5.42 -16.99 4.30
N VAL A 65 -4.71 -16.21 3.48
CA VAL A 65 -5.29 -15.42 2.39
C VAL A 65 -4.54 -15.64 1.09
N LYS A 66 -5.26 -16.17 0.11
CA LYS A 66 -4.78 -16.31 -1.27
C LYS A 66 -4.55 -14.93 -1.88
N GLU A 67 -3.50 -14.80 -2.69
CA GLU A 67 -3.14 -13.59 -3.44
C GLU A 67 -4.33 -12.87 -4.11
N PRO A 68 -5.24 -13.55 -4.85
CA PRO A 68 -6.40 -12.86 -5.45
C PRO A 68 -7.36 -12.28 -4.41
N ALA A 69 -7.56 -12.94 -3.27
CA ALA A 69 -8.40 -12.42 -2.19
C ALA A 69 -7.74 -11.21 -1.50
N PHE A 70 -6.42 -11.26 -1.33
CA PHE A 70 -5.63 -10.14 -0.80
C PHE A 70 -5.67 -8.93 -1.74
N ARG A 71 -5.50 -9.16 -3.05
CA ARG A 71 -5.59 -8.14 -4.09
C ARG A 71 -6.95 -7.45 -4.05
N THR A 72 -8.04 -8.21 -4.05
CA THR A 72 -9.40 -7.67 -3.95
C THR A 72 -9.60 -6.89 -2.65
N PHE A 73 -9.08 -7.38 -1.53
CA PHE A 73 -9.15 -6.68 -0.25
C PHE A 73 -8.43 -5.32 -0.30
N MET A 74 -7.21 -5.28 -0.87
CA MET A 74 -6.45 -4.05 -1.01
C MET A 74 -7.10 -3.06 -1.98
N LEU A 75 -7.67 -3.53 -3.09
CA LEU A 75 -8.40 -2.69 -4.03
C LEU A 75 -9.69 -2.12 -3.41
N ASN A 76 -10.44 -2.94 -2.68
CA ASN A 76 -11.64 -2.50 -1.96
C ASN A 76 -11.32 -1.50 -0.83
N ASN A 77 -10.16 -1.63 -0.19
CA ASN A 77 -9.72 -0.75 0.89
C ASN A 77 -8.65 0.27 0.46
N ARG A 78 -8.50 0.51 -0.85
CA ARG A 78 -7.40 1.30 -1.41
C ARG A 78 -7.31 2.68 -0.77
N GLU A 79 -8.42 3.37 -0.57
CA GLU A 79 -8.42 4.71 0.03
C GLU A 79 -7.87 4.70 1.46
N ARG A 80 -8.25 3.71 2.27
CA ARG A 80 -7.76 3.58 3.65
C ARG A 80 -6.29 3.20 3.70
N ILE A 81 -5.82 2.41 2.74
CA ILE A 81 -4.43 1.99 2.64
C ILE A 81 -3.55 3.15 2.16
N LEU A 82 -4.00 3.87 1.14
CA LEU A 82 -3.33 5.06 0.63
C LEU A 82 -3.28 6.17 1.68
N ALA A 83 -4.34 6.35 2.46
CA ALA A 83 -4.35 7.29 3.59
C ALA A 83 -3.35 6.92 4.70
N GLN A 84 -2.94 5.65 4.81
CA GLN A 84 -1.88 5.22 5.73
C GLN A 84 -0.48 5.36 5.12
N LEU A 85 -0.36 5.14 3.80
CA LEU A 85 0.89 5.27 3.04
C LEU A 85 1.31 6.73 2.84
N VAL A 86 0.35 7.61 2.57
CA VAL A 86 0.56 9.05 2.39
C VAL A 86 0.29 9.73 3.71
N PRO A 87 1.26 10.44 4.32
CA PRO A 87 0.96 11.21 5.51
C PRO A 87 0.00 12.30 5.07
N PRO A 88 -0.94 12.78 5.92
CA PRO A 88 -1.64 14.01 5.60
C PRO A 88 -0.55 15.04 5.28
N GLY A 89 -0.49 15.47 4.01
CA GLY A 89 0.55 16.37 3.54
C GLY A 89 0.63 17.57 4.47
N PRO A 90 1.80 18.23 4.59
CA PRO A 90 1.96 19.35 5.49
C PRO A 90 0.82 20.33 5.23
N ARG A 91 -0.04 20.48 6.22
CA ARG A 91 -0.99 21.58 6.29
C ARG A 91 -0.10 22.82 6.21
N ALA A 92 -0.14 23.50 5.06
CA ALA A 92 0.47 24.81 4.94
C ALA A 92 -0.14 25.65 6.06
N ALA A 93 0.71 25.97 7.04
CA ALA A 93 0.44 26.95 8.08
C ALA A 93 0.54 28.35 7.48
#